data_AF-A0A527WKP4-F1
#
_entry.id   AF-A0A527WKP4-F1
#
_cell.length_a   1.000
_cell.length_b   1.000
_cell.length_c   1.000
_cell.angle_alpha   90.00
_cell.angle_beta   90.00
_cell.angle_gamma   90.00
#
_symmetry.space_group_name_H-M   'P 1'
#
loop_
_entity.id
_entity.type
_entity.pdbx_description
1 polymer ?
#
loop_
_entity_poly.entity_id
_entity_poly.type
_entity_poly.pdbx_seq_one_letter_code
_entity_poly.pdbx_strand_id
1 'polypeptide(L)'
;MARHPDKKTPSQDGAPKRRSPLTDFLDAAEPLNPGGFAEAPQADFTGAPLTGSISDWAGQIEREAEKQPKAKAPKKIPERSSAPGRTARGTSMGGAASAKERAAAGLNPVAGLDISLEDAEQVSSSGVTATVAALSALIESGNPLHKDGQLWTPHRPARPEKSEGGIAIKMVSDFEPAGDQPTAIKDLVEGVDRNDRTQVLLGVTGSGKTFTMAKVIEETQRPALILAPNKTLAAQLYAEFKKFFPENAVEYFVSYYDYYQPEAYVPRTDTYIEKESSINEQIDRMRHSATRSLLERDDVIIVASVSCIYGIGSVETYTAMTFQMQVGDRLDQRSLLADLVAQQYKRQDINFVRGSFRVRGDTIEIFPAHLEDRAWRISMFGDEIESI
;
A
#
# COMPACT_ATOMS: atom_id res chain seq x y z
N MET A 1 -55.62 18.58 43.36
CA MET A 1 -56.87 19.34 43.07
C MET A 1 -56.67 20.78 43.51
N ALA A 2 -56.48 21.69 42.55
CA ALA A 2 -56.81 23.12 42.63
C ALA A 2 -56.54 23.73 41.24
N ARG A 3 -57.60 24.12 40.51
CA ARG A 3 -57.56 24.95 39.30
C ARG A 3 -57.58 26.42 39.74
N HIS A 4 -57.01 27.39 39.03
CA HIS A 4 -57.54 28.16 37.87
C HIS A 4 -56.63 29.46 37.75
N PRO A 5 -56.73 30.37 36.74
CA PRO A 5 -56.56 30.20 35.28
C PRO A 5 -55.93 31.42 34.52
N ASP A 6 -55.94 31.31 33.18
CA ASP A 6 -56.20 32.38 32.18
C ASP A 6 -55.12 33.44 31.81
N LYS A 7 -54.63 33.43 30.56
CA LYS A 7 -55.15 34.26 29.43
C LYS A 7 -54.32 34.22 28.12
N LYS A 8 -55.07 33.89 27.05
CA LYS A 8 -55.04 34.25 25.60
C LYS A 8 -53.88 35.00 24.91
N THR A 9 -53.54 34.46 23.74
CA THR A 9 -52.81 34.90 22.52
C THR A 9 -53.42 36.17 21.83
N PRO A 10 -52.73 36.86 20.86
CA PRO A 10 -52.71 36.40 19.45
C PRO A 10 -51.47 36.75 18.57
N SER A 11 -51.51 36.14 17.38
CA SER A 11 -50.67 36.02 16.16
C SER A 11 -50.32 37.29 15.33
N GLN A 12 -49.23 37.26 14.52
CA GLN A 12 -49.24 37.14 13.03
C GLN A 12 -47.90 37.46 12.32
N ASP A 13 -47.71 36.77 11.19
CA ASP A 13 -46.70 36.69 10.10
C ASP A 13 -45.94 37.93 9.55
N GLY A 14 -44.76 37.69 8.92
CA GLY A 14 -44.11 38.60 7.95
C GLY A 14 -42.73 38.15 7.40
N ALA A 15 -42.59 38.05 6.06
CA ALA A 15 -41.52 37.43 5.24
C ALA A 15 -40.09 38.08 5.21
N PRO A 16 -39.03 37.42 4.66
CA PRO A 16 -37.65 37.93 4.67
C PRO A 16 -37.30 38.82 3.45
N LYS A 17 -36.54 39.91 3.70
CA LYS A 17 -36.02 40.84 2.66
C LYS A 17 -34.68 40.37 2.08
N ARG A 18 -34.58 40.34 0.74
CA ARG A 18 -33.34 40.14 -0.05
C ARG A 18 -32.33 41.29 0.17
N ARG A 19 -31.03 40.98 0.30
CA ARG A 19 -29.91 41.94 0.23
C ARG A 19 -29.05 41.68 -1.01
N SER A 20 -28.49 42.75 -1.57
CA SER A 20 -27.69 42.82 -2.81
C SER A 20 -26.17 42.65 -2.56
N PRO A 21 -25.33 42.36 -3.58
CA PRO A 21 -23.99 41.80 -3.40
C PRO A 21 -22.85 42.84 -3.38
N LEU A 22 -22.96 43.92 -2.60
CA LEU A 22 -21.97 45.02 -2.64
C LEU A 22 -21.58 45.64 -1.28
N THR A 23 -21.64 44.91 -0.16
CA THR A 23 -21.22 45.43 1.16
C THR A 23 -20.50 44.42 2.08
N ASP A 24 -19.50 43.66 1.58
CA ASP A 24 -18.68 42.73 2.40
C ASP A 24 -17.20 43.13 2.50
N PHE A 25 -16.88 44.44 2.51
CA PHE A 25 -15.48 44.92 2.57
C PHE A 25 -15.17 45.89 3.73
N LEU A 26 -15.91 45.83 4.85
CA LEU A 26 -15.70 46.76 5.98
C LEU A 26 -15.74 46.14 7.40
N ASP A 27 -15.47 44.84 7.55
CA ASP A 27 -15.40 44.17 8.88
C ASP A 27 -14.02 43.58 9.22
N ALA A 28 -12.95 44.24 8.76
CA ALA A 28 -11.56 43.86 9.04
C ALA A 28 -10.87 44.87 9.97
N ALA A 29 -11.49 45.23 11.09
CA ALA A 29 -10.80 45.92 12.18
C ALA A 29 -11.63 45.92 13.47
N GLU A 30 -11.58 44.83 14.26
CA GLU A 30 -11.59 44.95 15.73
C GLU A 30 -11.01 43.67 16.38
N PRO A 31 -10.19 43.78 17.45
CA PRO A 31 -9.39 42.68 17.97
C PRO A 31 -10.08 41.98 19.15
N LEU A 32 -10.26 40.65 19.08
CA LEU A 32 -10.78 39.86 20.20
C LEU A 32 -9.68 38.98 20.84
N ASN A 33 -9.14 39.56 21.91
CA ASN A 33 -8.46 38.95 23.07
C ASN A 33 -7.01 38.43 22.97
N PRO A 34 -6.16 38.75 23.99
CA PRO A 34 -4.76 38.37 24.07
C PRO A 34 -4.61 37.04 24.84
N GLY A 35 -4.03 36.03 24.19
CA GLY A 35 -3.62 34.77 24.82
C GLY A 35 -2.31 34.32 24.17
N GLY A 36 -1.25 34.20 24.96
CA GLY A 36 0.12 33.97 24.49
C GLY A 36 0.35 32.61 23.83
N PHE A 37 1.56 32.47 23.27
CA PHE A 37 2.14 31.24 22.74
C PHE A 37 2.31 30.16 23.83
N ALA A 38 1.20 29.57 24.28
CA ALA A 38 1.20 28.37 25.11
C ALA A 38 0.43 27.26 24.41
N GLU A 39 1.05 26.09 24.37
CA GLU A 39 0.47 24.83 23.90
C GLU A 39 -0.81 24.52 24.70
N ALA A 40 -1.88 24.11 24.02
CA ALA A 40 -3.13 23.73 24.68
C ALA A 40 -2.86 22.56 25.65
N PRO A 41 -3.51 22.52 26.84
CA PRO A 41 -3.34 21.39 27.75
C PRO A 41 -3.69 20.09 27.04
N GLN A 42 -2.73 19.17 27.04
CA GLN A 42 -2.85 17.85 26.44
C GLN A 42 -4.05 17.13 27.06
N ALA A 43 -4.89 16.52 26.21
CA ALA A 43 -6.04 15.75 26.68
C ALA A 43 -5.58 14.61 27.61
N ASP A 44 -6.33 14.35 28.68
CA ASP A 44 -6.02 13.30 29.64
C ASP A 44 -5.82 11.94 28.95
N PHE A 45 -4.74 11.27 29.34
CA PHE A 45 -4.31 9.98 28.83
C PHE A 45 -5.32 8.89 29.23
N THR A 46 -6.38 8.74 28.44
CA THR A 46 -7.40 7.70 28.60
C THR A 46 -7.30 6.68 27.47
N GLY A 47 -6.11 6.11 27.31
CA GLY A 47 -5.90 4.86 26.59
C GLY A 47 -5.69 3.75 27.61
N ALA A 48 -6.77 3.04 27.98
CA ALA A 48 -6.61 1.78 28.69
C ALA A 48 -5.72 0.82 27.86
N PRO A 49 -4.88 -0.01 28.48
CA PRO A 49 -4.05 -0.97 27.75
C PRO A 49 -4.97 -1.93 27.00
N LEU A 50 -4.95 -1.87 25.66
CA LEU A 50 -5.79 -2.70 24.81
C LEU A 50 -5.29 -4.14 24.87
N THR A 51 -5.93 -4.92 25.73
CA THR A 51 -5.89 -6.38 25.71
C THR A 51 -7.11 -6.84 24.90
N GLY A 52 -6.89 -7.49 23.75
CA GLY A 52 -7.96 -7.92 22.84
C GLY A 52 -7.47 -8.91 21.79
N SER A 53 -8.37 -9.77 21.30
CA SER A 53 -8.10 -10.79 20.29
C SER A 53 -7.88 -10.15 18.91
N ILE A 54 -7.03 -10.74 18.06
CA ILE A 54 -6.75 -10.30 16.68
C ILE A 54 -8.03 -10.03 15.85
N SER A 55 -9.14 -10.69 16.18
CA SER A 55 -10.45 -10.45 15.54
C SER A 55 -11.08 -9.10 15.89
N ASP A 56 -10.85 -8.60 17.11
CA ASP A 56 -11.35 -7.30 17.58
C ASP A 56 -10.63 -6.15 16.85
N TRP A 57 -9.40 -6.39 16.42
CA TRP A 57 -8.58 -5.44 15.67
C TRP A 57 -9.03 -5.27 14.23
N ALA A 58 -9.51 -6.32 13.56
CA ALA A 58 -10.09 -6.19 12.22
C ALA A 58 -11.29 -5.20 12.23
N GLY A 59 -12.13 -5.28 13.26
CA GLY A 59 -13.22 -4.34 13.49
C GLY A 59 -12.76 -2.95 13.96
N GLN A 60 -11.55 -2.80 14.51
CA GLN A 60 -10.96 -1.48 14.80
C GLN A 60 -10.37 -0.84 13.54
N ILE A 61 -9.65 -1.60 12.71
CA ILE A 61 -9.12 -1.15 11.41
C ILE A 61 -10.27 -0.70 10.51
N GLU A 62 -11.40 -1.43 10.52
CA GLU A 62 -12.61 -1.02 9.80
C GLU A 62 -13.13 0.34 10.30
N ARG A 63 -13.27 0.50 11.62
CA ARG A 63 -13.71 1.75 12.26
C ARG A 63 -12.74 2.91 12.06
N GLU A 64 -11.44 2.65 11.97
CA GLU A 64 -10.41 3.67 11.72
C GLU A 64 -10.34 4.04 10.24
N ALA A 65 -10.49 3.08 9.34
CA ALA A 65 -10.62 3.32 7.90
C ALA A 65 -11.88 4.13 7.58
N GLU A 66 -12.99 3.91 8.30
CA GLU A 66 -14.21 4.72 8.20
C GLU A 66 -14.04 6.15 8.73
N LYS A 67 -13.15 6.36 9.72
CA LYS A 67 -12.83 7.67 10.29
C LYS A 67 -11.84 8.48 9.48
N GLN A 68 -11.13 7.87 8.52
CA GLN A 68 -10.25 8.64 7.63
C GLN A 68 -11.08 9.66 6.84
N PRO A 69 -10.70 10.96 6.85
CA PRO A 69 -11.43 11.96 6.11
C PRO A 69 -11.41 11.61 4.62
N LYS A 70 -12.59 11.46 4.02
CA LYS A 70 -12.73 11.27 2.57
C LYS A 70 -11.91 12.34 1.86
N ALA A 71 -11.01 11.92 0.98
CA ALA A 71 -10.30 12.82 0.08
C ALA A 71 -11.31 13.75 -0.59
N LYS A 72 -11.04 15.06 -0.56
CA LYS A 72 -11.92 16.08 -1.16
C LYS A 72 -12.24 15.68 -2.61
N ALA A 73 -13.52 15.70 -2.96
CA ALA A 73 -14.00 15.31 -4.27
C ALA A 73 -13.24 16.07 -5.39
N PRO A 74 -12.82 15.39 -6.47
CA PRO A 74 -12.21 16.07 -7.61
C PRO A 74 -13.26 17.01 -8.22
N LYS A 75 -12.88 18.27 -8.44
CA LYS A 75 -13.72 19.24 -9.15
C LYS A 75 -14.05 18.69 -10.55
N LYS A 76 -15.35 18.70 -10.90
CA LYS A 76 -15.87 18.26 -12.21
C LYS A 76 -15.10 18.91 -13.36
N ILE A 77 -14.52 18.07 -14.22
CA ILE A 77 -14.04 18.46 -15.55
C ILE A 77 -15.27 18.51 -16.46
N PRO A 78 -15.54 19.62 -17.18
CA PRO A 78 -16.69 19.70 -18.07
C PRO A 78 -16.50 18.80 -19.31
N GLU A 79 -17.58 18.16 -19.75
CA GLU A 79 -17.62 17.27 -20.92
C GLU A 79 -17.28 18.02 -22.21
N ARG A 80 -16.51 17.37 -23.09
CA ARG A 80 -16.06 17.92 -24.37
C ARG A 80 -17.06 17.53 -25.47
N SER A 81 -17.65 18.53 -26.13
CA SER A 81 -18.59 18.39 -27.23
C SER A 81 -17.95 17.83 -28.51
N SER A 82 -18.67 16.96 -29.20
CA SER A 82 -18.32 16.34 -30.48
C SER A 82 -18.70 17.24 -31.67
N ALA A 83 -17.83 18.17 -32.08
CA ALA A 83 -17.84 18.79 -33.41
C ALA A 83 -16.51 19.53 -33.72
N PRO A 84 -16.03 19.53 -34.98
CA PRO A 84 -14.72 20.08 -35.34
C PRO A 84 -14.75 21.61 -35.42
N GLY A 85 -13.93 22.27 -34.59
CA GLY A 85 -13.71 23.72 -34.63
C GLY A 85 -12.27 24.06 -34.99
N ARG A 86 -12.09 25.06 -35.88
CA ARG A 86 -10.79 25.70 -36.16
C ARG A 86 -10.43 26.67 -35.03
N THR A 87 -9.17 26.69 -34.61
CA THR A 87 -8.65 27.70 -33.67
C THR A 87 -7.94 28.83 -34.41
N ALA A 88 -7.90 30.03 -33.83
CA ALA A 88 -7.26 31.23 -34.38
C ALA A 88 -5.71 31.14 -34.52
N ARG A 89 -5.11 29.97 -34.30
CA ARG A 89 -3.67 29.69 -34.51
C ARG A 89 -3.41 28.50 -35.45
N GLY A 90 -4.38 28.15 -36.32
CA GLY A 90 -4.11 27.30 -37.49
C GLY A 90 -3.66 25.86 -37.20
N THR A 91 -3.91 25.31 -36.01
CA THR A 91 -3.62 23.90 -35.71
C THR A 91 -4.83 23.03 -36.04
N SER A 92 -4.64 22.10 -36.99
CA SER A 92 -5.65 21.13 -37.42
C SER A 92 -5.79 19.98 -36.42
N MET A 93 -7.03 19.67 -36.04
CA MET A 93 -7.41 18.41 -35.39
C MET A 93 -7.81 17.40 -36.48
N GLY A 94 -6.91 16.48 -36.78
CA GLY A 94 -7.18 15.28 -37.57
C GLY A 94 -7.05 15.45 -39.09
N GLY A 95 -6.25 14.59 -39.72
CA GLY A 95 -6.38 14.31 -41.16
C GLY A 95 -5.11 14.19 -42.01
N ALA A 96 -3.90 14.40 -41.49
CA ALA A 96 -2.66 14.15 -42.24
C ALA A 96 -1.66 13.38 -41.38
N ALA A 97 -1.34 12.15 -41.79
CA ALA A 97 -0.60 11.18 -41.00
C ALA A 97 0.92 11.39 -41.05
N SER A 98 1.44 12.20 -41.99
CA SER A 98 2.88 12.47 -42.10
C SER A 98 3.23 13.97 -42.07
N ALA A 99 4.45 14.29 -41.61
CA ALA A 99 4.97 15.67 -41.56
C ALA A 99 5.07 16.30 -42.96
N LYS A 100 5.34 15.49 -43.99
CA LYS A 100 5.48 15.91 -45.39
C LYS A 100 4.13 16.34 -46.00
N GLU A 101 3.04 15.65 -45.66
CA GLU A 101 1.68 16.01 -46.11
C GLU A 101 1.18 17.30 -45.46
N ARG A 102 1.59 17.59 -44.22
CA ARG A 102 1.22 18.82 -43.51
C ARG A 102 1.90 20.05 -44.10
N ALA A 103 3.19 19.94 -44.42
CA ALA A 103 3.95 21.00 -45.08
C ALA A 103 3.41 21.34 -46.47
N ALA A 104 3.03 20.34 -47.26
CA ALA A 104 2.42 20.55 -48.59
C ALA A 104 1.05 21.24 -48.54
N ALA A 105 0.33 21.12 -47.42
CA ALA A 105 -0.94 21.78 -47.17
C ALA A 105 -0.80 23.17 -46.50
N GLY A 106 0.43 23.70 -46.37
CA GLY A 106 0.71 24.99 -45.74
C GLY A 106 0.46 25.01 -44.22
N LEU A 107 0.44 23.83 -43.58
CA LEU A 107 0.26 23.67 -42.14
C LEU A 107 1.61 23.46 -41.45
N ASN A 108 1.74 24.00 -40.24
CA ASN A 108 2.96 23.94 -39.46
C ASN A 108 3.29 22.46 -39.11
N PRO A 109 4.49 21.94 -39.45
CA PRO A 109 4.81 20.51 -39.32
C PRO A 109 4.83 20.04 -37.87
N VAL A 110 5.14 20.93 -36.92
CA VAL A 110 5.14 20.68 -35.47
C VAL A 110 4.12 21.61 -34.82
N ALA A 111 3.15 21.04 -34.10
CA ALA A 111 2.12 21.83 -33.45
C ALA A 111 2.70 22.63 -32.27
N GLY A 112 2.62 23.96 -32.34
CA GLY A 112 2.94 24.86 -31.22
C GLY A 112 4.32 25.52 -31.24
N LEU A 113 5.09 25.43 -32.32
CA LEU A 113 6.32 26.20 -32.53
C LEU A 113 6.28 26.93 -33.88
N ASP A 114 6.49 28.25 -33.87
CA ASP A 114 6.66 29.05 -35.09
C ASP A 114 8.14 28.99 -35.48
N ILE A 115 8.48 28.00 -36.32
CA ILE A 115 9.84 27.77 -36.82
C ILE A 115 9.74 27.64 -38.34
N SER A 116 10.61 28.34 -39.08
CA SER A 116 10.69 28.20 -40.53
C SER A 116 11.35 26.85 -40.89
N LEU A 117 11.11 26.33 -42.11
CA LEU A 117 11.71 25.05 -42.54
C LEU A 117 13.25 25.05 -42.45
N GLU A 118 13.88 26.22 -42.64
CA GLU A 118 15.34 26.40 -42.55
C GLU A 118 15.81 26.48 -41.09
N ASP A 119 15.02 27.04 -40.18
CA ASP A 119 15.33 27.11 -38.75
C ASP A 119 15.16 25.75 -38.05
N ALA A 120 14.24 24.90 -38.53
CA ALA A 120 14.01 23.55 -37.99
C ALA A 120 15.21 22.62 -38.21
N GLU A 121 16.01 22.87 -39.25
CA GLU A 121 17.27 22.16 -39.50
C GLU A 121 18.40 22.60 -38.56
N GLN A 122 18.29 23.78 -37.93
CA GLN A 122 19.33 24.37 -37.08
C GLN A 122 19.05 24.26 -35.56
N VAL A 123 17.87 23.81 -35.13
CA VAL A 123 17.58 23.62 -33.70
C VAL A 123 18.40 22.46 -33.15
N SER A 124 19.34 22.80 -32.26
CA SER A 124 20.27 21.89 -31.60
C SER A 124 19.57 20.67 -30.99
N SER A 125 19.97 19.52 -31.49
CA SER A 125 19.51 18.18 -31.23
C SER A 125 20.07 17.59 -29.92
N SER A 126 19.74 18.16 -28.75
CA SER A 126 20.16 17.54 -27.47
C SER A 126 19.01 16.93 -26.67
N GLY A 127 17.90 17.64 -26.47
CA GLY A 127 16.77 17.15 -25.65
C GLY A 127 15.78 16.23 -26.39
N VAL A 128 15.44 16.58 -27.64
CA VAL A 128 14.56 15.78 -28.50
C VAL A 128 15.23 14.46 -28.87
N THR A 129 16.55 14.47 -29.02
CA THR A 129 17.37 13.33 -29.44
C THR A 129 17.50 12.29 -28.35
N ALA A 130 17.51 12.65 -27.06
CA ALA A 130 17.53 11.66 -26.00
C ALA A 130 16.21 10.87 -25.94
N THR A 131 15.08 11.55 -26.15
CA THR A 131 13.75 10.91 -26.18
C THR A 131 13.53 10.12 -27.47
N VAL A 132 13.94 10.67 -28.61
CA VAL A 132 13.89 9.97 -29.91
C VAL A 132 14.87 8.81 -29.93
N ALA A 133 16.06 8.92 -29.34
CA ALA A 133 17.01 7.82 -29.20
C ALA A 133 16.51 6.75 -28.22
N ALA A 134 15.85 7.13 -27.12
CA ALA A 134 15.22 6.16 -26.23
C ALA A 134 14.07 5.42 -26.92
N LEU A 135 13.27 6.13 -27.73
CA LEU A 135 12.17 5.53 -28.49
C LEU A 135 12.69 4.69 -29.67
N SER A 136 13.70 5.15 -30.42
CA SER A 136 14.39 4.37 -31.44
C SER A 136 15.04 3.15 -30.83
N ALA A 137 15.73 3.27 -29.69
CA ALA A 137 16.30 2.14 -28.98
C ALA A 137 15.20 1.16 -28.54
N LEU A 138 14.04 1.62 -28.06
CA LEU A 138 12.91 0.77 -27.71
C LEU A 138 12.29 0.07 -28.95
N ILE A 139 12.27 0.74 -30.10
CA ILE A 139 11.76 0.21 -31.38
C ILE A 139 12.77 -0.76 -32.00
N GLU A 140 14.07 -0.47 -31.92
CA GLU A 140 15.17 -1.23 -32.53
C GLU A 140 15.61 -2.43 -31.67
N SER A 141 15.61 -2.30 -30.34
CA SER A 141 15.92 -3.41 -29.41
C SER A 141 14.80 -4.45 -29.29
N GLY A 142 13.64 -4.17 -29.89
CA GLY A 142 12.44 -4.99 -29.74
C GLY A 142 11.83 -4.84 -28.34
N ASN A 143 10.84 -5.70 -28.05
CA ASN A 143 10.15 -5.75 -26.76
C ASN A 143 11.16 -5.57 -25.60
N PRO A 144 11.02 -4.58 -24.69
CA PRO A 144 11.97 -4.35 -23.60
C PRO A 144 12.10 -5.54 -22.65
N LEU A 145 11.18 -6.49 -22.73
CA LEU A 145 11.29 -7.79 -22.09
C LEU A 145 12.24 -8.74 -22.80
N HIS A 146 12.92 -8.38 -23.87
CA HIS A 146 13.87 -9.21 -24.59
C HIS A 146 15.27 -8.61 -24.48
N LYS A 147 16.20 -9.38 -23.90
CA LYS A 147 17.62 -9.04 -23.82
C LYS A 147 18.39 -10.09 -24.61
N ASP A 148 19.18 -9.68 -25.59
CA ASP A 148 19.96 -10.59 -26.45
C ASP A 148 19.10 -11.64 -27.19
N GLY A 149 17.87 -11.26 -27.58
CA GLY A 149 16.92 -12.16 -28.26
C GLY A 149 16.21 -13.16 -27.36
N GLN A 150 16.51 -13.18 -26.05
CA GLN A 150 15.82 -13.99 -25.05
C GLN A 150 14.88 -13.14 -24.21
N LEU A 151 13.73 -13.70 -23.82
CA LEU A 151 12.85 -13.06 -22.85
C LEU A 151 13.65 -12.86 -21.55
N TRP A 152 13.88 -11.61 -21.17
CA TRP A 152 14.45 -11.17 -19.91
C TRP A 152 13.74 -11.89 -18.76
N THR A 153 14.46 -12.81 -18.15
CA THR A 153 14.07 -13.44 -16.91
C THR A 153 14.77 -12.73 -15.76
N PRO A 154 14.03 -12.23 -14.75
CA PRO A 154 14.66 -11.71 -13.54
C PRO A 154 15.61 -12.74 -12.96
N HIS A 155 16.76 -12.29 -12.43
CA HIS A 155 17.62 -13.17 -11.64
C HIS A 155 16.80 -13.77 -10.51
N ARG A 156 16.73 -15.11 -10.45
CA ARG A 156 16.07 -15.85 -9.39
C ARG A 156 17.16 -16.68 -8.71
N PRO A 157 17.70 -16.25 -7.56
CA PRO A 157 18.67 -17.04 -6.83
C PRO A 157 18.04 -18.38 -6.40
N ALA A 158 18.87 -19.37 -6.12
CA ALA A 158 18.39 -20.59 -5.48
C ALA A 158 17.72 -20.21 -4.15
N ARG A 159 16.46 -20.63 -3.97
CA ARG A 159 15.76 -20.38 -2.72
C ARG A 159 16.36 -21.31 -1.66
N PRO A 160 16.68 -20.80 -0.45
CA PRO A 160 17.09 -21.65 0.64
C PRO A 160 15.98 -22.67 0.96
N GLU A 161 16.38 -23.77 1.59
CA GLU A 161 15.41 -24.72 2.14
C GLU A 161 14.58 -24.01 3.21
N LYS A 162 13.27 -24.25 3.18
CA LYS A 162 12.31 -23.62 4.08
C LYS A 162 12.37 -24.28 5.45
N SER A 163 12.59 -23.49 6.51
CA SER A 163 12.68 -24.00 7.89
C SER A 163 11.37 -24.62 8.40
N GLU A 164 10.22 -24.13 7.93
CA GLU A 164 8.88 -24.60 8.26
C GLU A 164 8.12 -25.04 6.98
N GLY A 165 8.84 -25.67 6.05
CA GLY A 165 8.26 -26.19 4.80
C GLY A 165 7.35 -27.42 5.01
N GLY A 166 6.59 -27.76 3.96
CA GLY A 166 5.79 -28.99 3.92
C GLY A 166 4.47 -28.97 4.69
N ILE A 167 4.08 -27.81 5.23
CA ILE A 167 2.75 -27.62 5.85
C ILE A 167 1.71 -27.49 4.72
N ALA A 168 0.63 -28.26 4.81
CA ALA A 168 -0.46 -28.21 3.84
C ALA A 168 -1.40 -27.03 4.11
N ILE A 169 -1.89 -26.39 3.04
CA ILE A 169 -2.95 -25.39 3.14
C ILE A 169 -4.26 -26.11 3.42
N LYS A 170 -4.90 -25.84 4.55
CA LYS A 170 -6.11 -26.54 4.97
C LYS A 170 -7.18 -25.56 5.43
N MET A 171 -8.31 -25.59 4.76
CA MET A 171 -9.45 -24.78 5.09
C MET A 171 -10.24 -25.41 6.24
N VAL A 172 -10.64 -24.61 7.21
CA VAL A 172 -11.59 -24.95 8.27
C VAL A 172 -12.87 -24.19 8.02
N SER A 173 -13.95 -24.90 7.74
CA SER A 173 -15.27 -24.31 7.50
C SER A 173 -16.38 -25.31 7.79
N ASP A 174 -17.49 -24.82 8.33
CA ASP A 174 -18.74 -25.59 8.47
C ASP A 174 -19.58 -25.60 7.18
N PHE A 175 -19.15 -24.84 6.16
CA PHE A 175 -19.85 -24.70 4.89
C PHE A 175 -19.24 -25.63 3.83
N GLU A 176 -20.12 -26.25 3.05
CA GLU A 176 -19.75 -26.98 1.84
C GLU A 176 -20.04 -26.14 0.60
N PRO A 177 -19.25 -26.28 -0.48
CA PRO A 177 -19.53 -25.60 -1.75
C PRO A 177 -20.95 -25.89 -2.24
N ALA A 178 -21.71 -24.84 -2.55
CA ALA A 178 -23.11 -24.94 -2.95
C ALA A 178 -23.44 -24.12 -4.21
N GLY A 179 -24.56 -24.44 -4.85
CA GLY A 179 -24.98 -23.80 -6.10
C GLY A 179 -23.96 -24.02 -7.22
N ASP A 180 -23.50 -22.95 -7.86
CA ASP A 180 -22.52 -23.01 -8.95
C ASP A 180 -21.06 -23.08 -8.47
N GLN A 181 -20.81 -22.98 -7.15
CA GLN A 181 -19.46 -22.98 -6.59
C GLN A 181 -18.67 -24.26 -6.90
N PRO A 182 -19.21 -25.50 -6.78
CA PRO A 182 -18.46 -26.71 -7.07
C PRO A 182 -17.90 -26.74 -8.50
N THR A 183 -18.73 -26.34 -9.48
CA THR A 183 -18.32 -26.26 -10.90
C THR A 183 -17.26 -25.18 -11.09
N ALA A 184 -17.45 -23.99 -10.52
CA ALA A 184 -16.49 -22.90 -10.65
C ALA A 184 -15.12 -23.24 -10.02
N ILE A 185 -15.11 -23.91 -8.86
CA ILE A 185 -13.87 -24.39 -8.22
C ILE A 185 -13.16 -25.37 -9.14
N LYS A 186 -13.88 -26.38 -9.64
CA LYS A 186 -13.33 -27.40 -10.53
C LYS A 186 -12.71 -26.79 -11.78
N ASP A 187 -13.43 -25.89 -12.46
CA ASP A 187 -12.94 -25.26 -13.70
C ASP A 187 -11.68 -24.42 -13.46
N LEU A 188 -11.63 -23.67 -12.34
CA LEU A 188 -10.47 -22.86 -11.97
C LEU A 188 -9.25 -23.72 -11.63
N VAL A 189 -9.45 -24.82 -10.89
CA VAL A 189 -8.39 -25.78 -10.53
C VAL A 189 -7.85 -26.46 -11.79
N GLU A 190 -8.72 -26.95 -12.68
CA GLU A 190 -8.31 -27.53 -13.96
C GLU A 190 -7.52 -26.53 -14.81
N GLY A 191 -7.94 -25.26 -14.84
CA GLY A 191 -7.20 -24.21 -15.53
C GLY A 191 -5.80 -24.00 -14.93
N VAL A 192 -5.67 -24.07 -13.60
CA VAL A 192 -4.38 -23.99 -12.92
C VAL A 192 -3.48 -25.17 -13.30
N ASP A 193 -4.01 -26.39 -13.33
CA ASP A 193 -3.28 -27.61 -13.70
C ASP A 193 -2.81 -27.60 -15.16
N ARG A 194 -3.59 -26.98 -16.05
CA ARG A 194 -3.20 -26.73 -17.45
C ARG A 194 -2.18 -25.60 -17.61
N ASN A 195 -1.76 -24.95 -16.52
CA ASN A 195 -0.92 -23.76 -16.52
C ASN A 195 -1.53 -22.56 -17.27
N ASP A 196 -2.85 -22.41 -17.24
CA ASP A 196 -3.53 -21.23 -17.76
C ASP A 196 -3.09 -20.00 -16.96
N ARG A 197 -2.44 -19.05 -17.64
CA ARG A 197 -1.85 -17.86 -16.98
C ARG A 197 -2.88 -16.87 -16.46
N THR A 198 -4.04 -16.81 -17.11
CA THR A 198 -5.09 -15.83 -16.81
C THR A 198 -6.43 -16.54 -16.82
N GLN A 199 -7.18 -16.40 -15.74
CA GLN A 199 -8.53 -16.94 -15.58
C GLN A 199 -9.41 -15.87 -14.94
N VAL A 200 -10.71 -15.90 -15.22
CA VAL A 200 -11.68 -14.90 -14.72
C VAL A 200 -12.86 -15.60 -14.07
N LEU A 201 -13.04 -15.39 -12.77
CA LEU A 201 -14.24 -15.81 -12.04
C LEU A 201 -15.32 -14.74 -12.15
N LEU A 202 -16.32 -14.95 -13.02
CA LEU A 202 -17.47 -14.06 -13.15
C LEU A 202 -18.53 -14.38 -12.08
N GLY A 203 -18.32 -13.89 -10.86
CA GLY A 203 -19.24 -14.11 -9.73
C GLY A 203 -20.12 -12.91 -9.40
N VAL A 204 -21.43 -13.11 -9.31
CA VAL A 204 -22.37 -12.08 -8.83
C VAL A 204 -22.10 -11.69 -7.37
N THR A 205 -22.56 -10.52 -6.93
CA THR A 205 -22.42 -10.09 -5.53
C THR A 205 -23.18 -11.05 -4.61
N GLY A 206 -22.58 -11.44 -3.49
CA GLY A 206 -23.17 -12.38 -2.54
C GLY A 206 -23.02 -13.86 -2.89
N SER A 207 -22.44 -14.23 -4.04
CA SER A 207 -22.26 -15.64 -4.43
C SER A 207 -21.17 -16.41 -3.68
N GLY A 208 -20.53 -15.80 -2.67
CA GLY A 208 -19.44 -16.44 -1.91
C GLY A 208 -18.10 -16.51 -2.65
N LYS A 209 -17.73 -15.48 -3.43
CA LYS A 209 -16.46 -15.44 -4.18
C LYS A 209 -15.22 -15.72 -3.33
N THR A 210 -15.15 -15.18 -2.11
CA THR A 210 -14.02 -15.45 -1.21
C THR A 210 -13.92 -16.93 -0.89
N PHE A 211 -15.04 -17.57 -0.54
CA PHE A 211 -15.10 -19.00 -0.24
C PHE A 211 -14.69 -19.86 -1.45
N THR A 212 -15.19 -19.53 -2.64
CA THR A 212 -14.77 -20.18 -3.90
C THR A 212 -13.25 -20.10 -4.09
N MET A 213 -12.66 -18.90 -3.94
CA MET A 213 -11.21 -18.73 -4.10
C MET A 213 -10.40 -19.40 -2.99
N ALA A 214 -10.91 -19.42 -1.76
CA ALA A 214 -10.29 -20.16 -0.66
C ALA A 214 -10.20 -21.66 -0.97
N LYS A 215 -11.27 -22.26 -1.50
CA LYS A 215 -11.26 -23.66 -1.95
C LYS A 215 -10.29 -23.90 -3.10
N VAL A 216 -10.18 -22.98 -4.06
CA VAL A 216 -9.17 -23.08 -5.13
C VAL A 216 -7.74 -23.07 -4.56
N ILE A 217 -7.46 -22.21 -3.57
CA ILE A 217 -6.14 -22.16 -2.92
C ILE A 217 -5.86 -23.45 -2.14
N GLU A 218 -6.85 -23.99 -1.43
CA GLU A 218 -6.75 -25.29 -0.75
C GLU A 218 -6.48 -26.42 -1.75
N GLU A 219 -7.25 -26.56 -2.83
CA GLU A 219 -7.06 -27.66 -3.79
C GLU A 219 -5.72 -27.58 -4.54
N THR A 220 -5.26 -26.36 -4.85
CA THR A 220 -4.01 -26.18 -5.61
C THR A 220 -2.75 -26.28 -4.76
N GLN A 221 -2.84 -26.14 -3.43
CA GLN A 221 -1.69 -26.16 -2.51
C GLN A 221 -0.56 -25.19 -2.92
N ARG A 222 -0.93 -24.00 -3.42
CA ARG A 222 0.02 -22.98 -3.86
C ARG A 222 -0.02 -21.75 -2.95
N PRO A 223 1.14 -21.17 -2.59
CA PRO A 223 1.17 -19.86 -1.95
C PRO A 223 0.42 -18.84 -2.82
N ALA A 224 -0.41 -18.02 -2.19
CA ALA A 224 -1.32 -17.11 -2.89
C ALA A 224 -1.09 -15.65 -2.50
N LEU A 225 -1.15 -14.76 -3.50
CA LEU A 225 -1.16 -13.32 -3.31
C LEU A 225 -2.53 -12.78 -3.75
N ILE A 226 -3.26 -12.17 -2.83
CA ILE A 226 -4.58 -11.60 -3.05
C ILE A 226 -4.44 -10.09 -3.09
N LEU A 227 -4.72 -9.48 -4.25
CA LEU A 227 -4.64 -8.04 -4.43
C LEU A 227 -5.99 -7.38 -4.22
N ALA A 228 -6.05 -6.47 -3.24
CA ALA A 228 -7.20 -5.64 -2.97
C ALA A 228 -6.93 -4.17 -3.39
N PRO A 229 -7.92 -3.46 -3.96
CA PRO A 229 -7.76 -2.10 -4.46
C PRO A 229 -7.70 -1.05 -3.34
N ASN A 230 -8.09 -1.39 -2.11
CA ASN A 230 -8.09 -0.49 -0.98
C ASN A 230 -7.85 -1.24 0.34
N LYS A 231 -7.46 -0.50 1.40
CA LYS A 231 -7.14 -1.07 2.72
C LYS A 231 -8.36 -1.71 3.40
N THR A 232 -9.56 -1.17 3.21
CA THR A 232 -10.79 -1.69 3.83
C THR A 232 -11.12 -3.09 3.33
N LEU A 233 -11.17 -3.29 2.00
CA LEU A 233 -11.41 -4.61 1.42
C LEU A 233 -10.27 -5.58 1.74
N ALA A 234 -9.02 -5.09 1.76
CA ALA A 234 -7.89 -5.91 2.17
C ALA A 234 -8.05 -6.43 3.60
N ALA A 235 -8.47 -5.59 4.54
CA ALA A 235 -8.70 -5.99 5.93
C ALA A 235 -9.87 -7.00 6.05
N GLN A 236 -10.96 -6.79 5.31
CA GLN A 236 -12.09 -7.72 5.26
C GLN A 236 -11.66 -9.09 4.74
N LEU A 237 -10.96 -9.13 3.60
CA LEU A 237 -10.43 -10.37 3.03
C LEU A 237 -9.44 -11.03 3.99
N TYR A 238 -8.52 -10.27 4.60
CA TYR A 238 -7.60 -10.81 5.59
C TYR A 238 -8.34 -11.50 6.75
N ALA A 239 -9.38 -10.86 7.30
CA ALA A 239 -10.18 -11.44 8.38
C ALA A 239 -10.95 -12.69 7.94
N GLU A 240 -11.53 -12.71 6.72
CA GLU A 240 -12.19 -13.88 6.15
C GLU A 240 -11.20 -15.05 5.95
N PHE A 241 -10.05 -14.78 5.32
CA PHE A 241 -9.02 -15.79 5.10
C PHE A 241 -8.42 -16.30 6.41
N LYS A 242 -8.24 -15.45 7.43
CA LYS A 242 -7.74 -15.90 8.75
C LYS A 242 -8.72 -16.84 9.45
N LYS A 243 -10.03 -16.63 9.25
CA LYS A 243 -11.06 -17.56 9.74
C LYS A 243 -11.08 -18.87 8.95
N PHE A 244 -10.89 -18.81 7.63
CA PHE A 244 -10.85 -19.99 6.78
C PHE A 244 -9.58 -20.82 6.97
N PHE A 245 -8.44 -20.21 7.27
CA PHE A 245 -7.15 -20.89 7.41
C PHE A 245 -6.48 -20.56 8.75
N PRO A 246 -7.07 -21.00 9.88
CA PRO A 246 -6.57 -20.64 11.21
C PRO A 246 -5.20 -21.26 11.52
N GLU A 247 -4.86 -22.38 10.87
CA GLU A 247 -3.61 -23.13 11.07
C GLU A 247 -2.51 -22.75 10.06
N ASN A 248 -2.83 -21.92 9.05
CA ASN A 248 -1.88 -21.50 8.02
C ASN A 248 -1.43 -20.04 8.16
N ALA A 249 -0.35 -19.70 7.44
CA ALA A 249 0.22 -18.35 7.41
C ALA A 249 -0.59 -17.41 6.52
N VAL A 250 -1.73 -16.92 7.04
CA VAL A 250 -2.46 -15.80 6.45
C VAL A 250 -1.87 -14.49 6.95
N GLU A 251 -1.36 -13.69 6.02
CA GLU A 251 -0.54 -12.50 6.23
C GLU A 251 -1.13 -11.25 5.58
N TYR A 252 -0.77 -10.07 6.11
CA TYR A 252 -1.31 -8.79 5.66
C TYR A 252 -0.20 -7.85 5.18
N PHE A 253 -0.28 -7.38 3.93
CA PHE A 253 0.76 -6.56 3.32
C PHE A 253 0.21 -5.30 2.64
N VAL A 254 0.06 -4.23 3.42
CA VAL A 254 -0.38 -2.91 2.93
C VAL A 254 0.62 -1.83 3.30
N SER A 255 0.41 -0.60 2.81
CA SER A 255 1.22 0.54 3.25
C SER A 255 1.10 0.71 4.77
N TYR A 256 2.26 0.66 5.43
CA TYR A 256 2.46 0.97 6.84
C TYR A 256 2.37 2.46 7.19
N TYR A 257 2.12 3.35 6.22
CA TYR A 257 1.89 4.75 6.54
C TYR A 257 0.41 4.97 6.85
N ASP A 258 0.14 5.59 8.00
CA ASP A 258 -1.18 6.13 8.35
C ASP A 258 -1.42 7.44 7.63
N TYR A 259 -0.39 8.28 7.56
CA TYR A 259 -0.34 9.50 6.77
C TYR A 259 0.94 9.53 5.95
N TYR A 260 0.83 9.90 4.68
CA TYR A 260 1.97 10.05 3.79
C TYR A 260 1.78 11.22 2.82
N GLN A 261 2.64 12.22 2.96
CA GLN A 261 2.81 13.30 2.02
C GLN A 261 4.13 13.08 1.26
N PRO A 262 4.08 12.86 -0.06
CA PRO A 262 5.29 12.75 -0.85
C PRO A 262 5.99 14.11 -0.92
N GLU A 263 7.32 14.05 -1.02
CA GLU A 263 8.10 15.21 -1.43
C GLU A 263 7.71 15.64 -2.85
N ALA A 264 7.43 16.91 -3.04
CA ALA A 264 7.07 17.44 -4.35
C ALA A 264 7.47 18.91 -4.49
N TYR A 265 7.80 19.30 -5.72
CA TYR A 265 7.93 20.71 -6.07
C TYR A 265 6.80 21.08 -7.03
N VAL A 266 6.10 22.19 -6.75
CA VAL A 266 4.97 22.71 -7.54
C VAL A 266 5.42 23.96 -8.29
N PRO A 267 5.78 23.85 -9.59
CA PRO A 267 6.41 24.96 -10.32
C PRO A 267 5.51 26.18 -10.49
N ARG A 268 4.19 25.98 -10.61
CA ARG A 268 3.23 27.07 -10.81
C ARG A 268 3.20 28.05 -9.64
N THR A 269 3.42 27.56 -8.43
CA THR A 269 3.37 28.35 -7.19
C THR A 269 4.74 28.50 -6.55
N ASP A 270 5.80 28.03 -7.24
CA ASP A 270 7.16 27.97 -6.71
C ASP A 270 7.21 27.40 -5.28
N THR A 271 6.46 26.32 -5.05
CA THR A 271 6.29 25.76 -3.71
C THR A 271 6.97 24.41 -3.61
N TYR A 272 7.91 24.29 -2.68
CA TYR A 272 8.43 23.00 -2.24
C TYR A 272 7.56 22.44 -1.11
N ILE A 273 7.16 21.19 -1.26
CA ILE A 273 6.37 20.42 -0.32
C ILE A 273 7.31 19.35 0.25
N GLU A 274 7.66 19.50 1.52
CA GLU A 274 8.49 18.53 2.23
C GLU A 274 7.77 17.19 2.41
N LYS A 275 8.59 16.13 2.47
CA LYS A 275 8.11 14.81 2.86
C LYS A 275 7.67 14.83 4.31
N GLU A 276 6.45 14.38 4.55
CA GLU A 276 5.93 14.16 5.89
C GLU A 276 5.24 12.80 5.94
N SER A 277 5.47 12.02 6.98
CA SER A 277 4.88 10.69 7.10
C SER A 277 4.73 10.25 8.55
N SER A 278 3.65 9.51 8.82
CA SER A 278 3.43 8.80 10.08
C SER A 278 3.35 7.30 9.80
N ILE A 279 4.09 6.51 10.60
CA ILE A 279 4.20 5.06 10.44
C ILE A 279 3.31 4.38 11.49
N ASN A 280 2.58 3.37 11.02
CA ASN A 280 1.84 2.43 11.84
C ASN A 280 2.71 1.22 12.13
N GLU A 281 3.19 1.15 13.37
CA GLU A 281 4.07 0.07 13.83
C GLU A 281 3.44 -1.31 13.73
N GLN A 282 2.12 -1.43 13.88
CA GLN A 282 1.44 -2.72 13.80
C GLN A 282 1.43 -3.24 12.36
N ILE A 283 1.19 -2.37 11.39
CA ILE A 283 1.23 -2.73 9.97
C ILE A 283 2.66 -3.04 9.53
N ASP A 284 3.66 -2.29 10.03
CA ASP A 284 5.07 -2.61 9.77
C ASP A 284 5.44 -4.03 10.22
N ARG A 285 5.04 -4.40 11.44
CA ARG A 285 5.19 -5.76 11.95
C ARG A 285 4.54 -6.80 11.04
N MET A 286 3.30 -6.57 10.61
CA MET A 286 2.60 -7.49 9.72
C MET A 286 3.31 -7.65 8.37
N ARG A 287 3.94 -6.59 7.85
CA ARG A 287 4.77 -6.67 6.64
C ARG A 287 6.00 -7.53 6.85
N HIS A 288 6.68 -7.38 7.98
CA HIS A 288 7.82 -8.24 8.35
C HIS A 288 7.40 -9.70 8.52
N SER A 289 6.24 -9.96 9.15
CA SER A 289 5.63 -11.28 9.24
C SER A 289 5.39 -11.88 7.84
N ALA A 290 4.77 -11.13 6.94
CA ALA A 290 4.48 -11.57 5.57
C ALA A 290 5.74 -11.98 4.79
N THR A 291 6.79 -11.16 4.85
CA THR A 291 8.06 -11.46 4.14
C THR A 291 8.77 -12.67 4.74
N ARG A 292 8.75 -12.81 6.07
CA ARG A 292 9.36 -13.95 6.77
C ARG A 292 8.62 -15.24 6.43
N SER A 293 7.29 -15.25 6.58
CA SER A 293 6.45 -16.42 6.29
C SER A 293 6.67 -16.92 4.86
N LEU A 294 6.82 -16.03 3.89
CA LEU A 294 7.11 -16.41 2.49
C LEU A 294 8.45 -17.16 2.32
N LEU A 295 9.44 -16.86 3.14
CA LEU A 295 10.76 -17.48 3.10
C LEU A 295 10.82 -18.78 3.92
N GLU A 296 10.06 -18.85 5.01
CA GLU A 296 10.15 -19.96 5.95
C GLU A 296 9.09 -21.04 5.74
N ARG A 297 7.95 -20.72 5.11
CA ARG A 297 6.77 -21.60 5.02
C ARG A 297 6.24 -21.76 3.59
N ASP A 298 5.57 -22.87 3.32
CA ASP A 298 4.90 -23.14 2.03
C ASP A 298 3.42 -22.74 2.01
N ASP A 299 2.76 -22.72 3.16
CA ASP A 299 1.33 -22.49 3.33
C ASP A 299 0.97 -21.02 3.53
N VAL A 300 1.44 -20.16 2.63
CA VAL A 300 1.37 -18.70 2.79
C VAL A 300 0.29 -18.08 1.90
N ILE A 301 -0.63 -17.32 2.51
CA ILE A 301 -1.64 -16.53 1.83
C ILE A 301 -1.45 -15.07 2.23
N ILE A 302 -1.03 -14.22 1.30
CA ILE A 302 -0.80 -12.79 1.54
C ILE A 302 -1.96 -11.99 0.97
N VAL A 303 -2.67 -11.25 1.82
CA VAL A 303 -3.62 -10.23 1.39
C VAL A 303 -2.92 -8.88 1.34
N ALA A 304 -2.83 -8.30 0.14
CA ALA A 304 -2.02 -7.12 -0.12
C ALA A 304 -2.79 -6.01 -0.84
N SER A 305 -2.32 -4.77 -0.65
CA SER A 305 -2.67 -3.65 -1.53
C SER A 305 -1.63 -3.52 -2.64
N VAL A 306 -1.74 -2.46 -3.46
CA VAL A 306 -0.71 -2.06 -4.43
C VAL A 306 0.68 -1.89 -3.81
N SER A 307 0.81 -1.84 -2.48
CA SER A 307 2.11 -1.83 -1.83
C SER A 307 3.02 -3.00 -2.23
N CYS A 308 2.48 -4.14 -2.69
CA CYS A 308 3.28 -5.30 -3.11
C CYS A 308 4.08 -5.08 -4.40
N ILE A 309 3.81 -4.01 -5.16
CA ILE A 309 4.56 -3.67 -6.38
C ILE A 309 5.64 -2.61 -6.11
N TYR A 310 5.67 -2.05 -4.90
CA TYR A 310 6.70 -1.10 -4.49
C TYR A 310 7.98 -1.83 -4.08
N GLY A 311 9.12 -1.16 -4.26
CA GLY A 311 10.43 -1.72 -3.97
C GLY A 311 10.57 -2.14 -2.51
N ILE A 312 11.10 -3.34 -2.31
CA ILE A 312 11.63 -3.85 -1.06
C ILE A 312 13.05 -4.38 -1.32
N GLY A 313 13.84 -4.57 -0.26
CA GLY A 313 15.18 -5.16 -0.37
C GLY A 313 15.16 -6.52 -1.08
N SER A 314 16.29 -6.90 -1.68
CA SER A 314 16.39 -8.18 -2.39
C SER A 314 16.29 -9.36 -1.43
N VAL A 315 15.81 -10.50 -1.93
CA VAL A 315 15.68 -11.73 -1.14
C VAL A 315 17.04 -12.22 -0.63
N GLU A 316 18.08 -12.09 -1.45
CA GLU A 316 19.46 -12.44 -1.10
C GLU A 316 19.96 -11.59 0.06
N THR A 317 19.70 -10.29 0.02
CA THR A 317 20.08 -9.34 1.07
C THR A 317 19.33 -9.67 2.36
N TYR A 318 18.03 -9.96 2.27
CA TYR A 318 17.22 -10.37 3.42
C TYR A 318 17.68 -11.70 4.02
N THR A 319 17.96 -12.70 3.18
CA THR A 319 18.40 -14.03 3.62
C THR A 319 19.81 -13.98 4.23
N ALA A 320 20.71 -13.17 3.67
CA ALA A 320 22.04 -12.94 4.25
C ALA A 320 21.98 -12.25 5.62
N MET A 321 20.86 -11.59 5.93
CA MET A 321 20.54 -11.01 7.24
C MET A 321 19.74 -11.97 8.13
N THR A 322 19.78 -13.29 7.90
CA THR A 322 19.19 -14.26 8.83
C THR A 322 20.29 -14.93 9.67
N PHE A 323 20.03 -15.08 10.97
CA PHE A 323 20.90 -15.84 11.87
C PHE A 323 20.22 -17.14 12.22
N GLN A 324 20.89 -18.25 11.96
CA GLN A 324 20.50 -19.55 12.49
C GLN A 324 21.28 -19.80 13.77
N MET A 325 20.58 -20.19 14.83
CA MET A 325 21.15 -20.51 16.13
C MET A 325 20.52 -21.78 16.65
N GLN A 326 21.33 -22.66 17.20
CA GLN A 326 20.93 -23.90 17.82
C GLN A 326 21.61 -24.05 19.18
N VAL A 327 20.97 -24.81 20.07
CA VAL A 327 21.58 -25.19 21.35
C VAL A 327 22.85 -25.99 21.07
N GLY A 328 23.96 -25.61 21.72
CA GLY A 328 25.30 -26.16 21.50
C GLY A 328 26.16 -25.40 20.49
N ASP A 329 25.62 -24.39 19.81
CA ASP A 329 26.43 -23.55 18.90
C ASP A 329 27.46 -22.74 19.69
N ARG A 330 28.66 -22.62 19.12
CA ARG A 330 29.71 -21.75 19.65
C ARG A 330 29.67 -20.37 19.01
N LEU A 331 29.35 -19.36 19.80
CA LEU A 331 29.13 -17.99 19.35
C LEU A 331 29.81 -17.02 20.32
N ASP A 332 30.62 -16.08 19.80
CA ASP A 332 31.10 -14.97 20.62
C ASP A 332 29.94 -14.00 20.88
N GLN A 333 29.66 -13.71 22.16
CA GLN A 333 28.60 -12.80 22.55
C GLN A 333 28.77 -11.43 21.87
N ARG A 334 29.99 -10.89 21.82
CA ARG A 334 30.20 -9.52 21.29
C ARG A 334 29.97 -9.45 19.79
N SER A 335 30.42 -10.45 19.05
CA SER A 335 30.10 -10.59 17.62
C SER A 335 28.59 -10.61 17.40
N LEU A 336 27.83 -11.40 18.17
CA LEU A 336 26.38 -11.43 18.04
C LEU A 336 25.72 -10.05 18.26
N LEU A 337 26.16 -9.30 19.28
CA LEU A 337 25.59 -7.97 19.52
C LEU A 337 25.91 -7.01 18.37
N ALA A 338 27.12 -7.07 17.81
CA ALA A 338 27.51 -6.25 16.66
C ALA A 338 26.66 -6.58 15.43
N ASP A 339 26.43 -7.87 15.21
CA ASP A 339 25.61 -8.42 14.14
C ASP A 339 24.14 -7.98 14.25
N LEU A 340 23.55 -8.01 15.46
CA LEU A 340 22.21 -7.49 15.72
C LEU A 340 22.11 -5.99 15.41
N VAL A 341 23.12 -5.21 15.78
CA VAL A 341 23.18 -3.77 15.47
C VAL A 341 23.29 -3.53 13.96
N ALA A 342 24.07 -4.33 13.25
CA ALA A 342 24.18 -4.25 11.79
C ALA A 342 22.81 -4.47 11.12
N GLN A 343 21.97 -5.34 11.69
CA GLN A 343 20.59 -5.58 11.28
C GLN A 343 19.56 -4.57 11.82
N GLN A 344 20.01 -3.41 12.30
CA GLN A 344 19.16 -2.32 12.78
C GLN A 344 18.41 -2.60 14.11
N TYR A 345 18.78 -3.64 14.85
CA TYR A 345 18.28 -3.78 16.21
C TYR A 345 18.94 -2.76 17.14
N LYS A 346 18.16 -2.21 18.06
CA LYS A 346 18.63 -1.23 19.04
C LYS A 346 18.88 -1.89 20.39
N ARG A 347 20.02 -1.63 21.02
CA ARG A 347 20.23 -2.05 22.40
C ARG A 347 19.37 -1.20 23.35
N GLN A 348 18.47 -1.82 24.10
CA GLN A 348 17.62 -1.15 25.09
C GLN A 348 17.51 -1.97 26.38
N ASP A 349 18.27 -1.59 27.42
CA ASP A 349 18.32 -2.35 28.67
C ASP A 349 17.04 -2.16 29.53
N ILE A 350 16.43 -0.98 29.45
CA ILE A 350 15.26 -0.59 30.26
C ILE A 350 13.96 -0.82 29.46
N ASN A 351 13.80 -0.12 28.34
CA ASN A 351 12.59 -0.16 27.52
C ASN A 351 12.69 -1.29 26.48
N PHE A 352 12.41 -2.53 26.89
CA PHE A 352 12.52 -3.68 26.02
C PHE A 352 11.30 -3.79 25.09
N VAL A 353 11.48 -3.36 23.84
CA VAL A 353 10.42 -3.26 22.81
C VAL A 353 10.84 -3.96 21.52
N ARG A 354 9.92 -4.12 20.57
CA ARG A 354 10.18 -4.70 19.25
C ARG A 354 11.39 -4.06 18.56
N GLY A 355 12.21 -4.89 17.90
CA GLY A 355 13.41 -4.42 17.21
C GLY A 355 14.52 -3.97 18.18
N SER A 356 14.46 -4.45 19.43
CA SER A 356 15.50 -4.21 20.42
C SER A 356 16.05 -5.50 21.01
N PHE A 357 17.25 -5.41 21.57
CA PHE A 357 17.85 -6.47 22.38
C PHE A 357 18.44 -5.90 23.67
N ARG A 358 18.64 -6.77 24.66
CA ARG A 358 19.34 -6.43 25.91
C ARG A 358 20.18 -7.59 26.41
N VAL A 359 21.14 -7.28 27.27
CA VAL A 359 22.07 -8.26 27.84
C VAL A 359 21.97 -8.23 29.36
N ARG A 360 21.82 -9.40 29.97
CA ARG A 360 21.78 -9.59 31.42
C ARG A 360 22.75 -10.71 31.81
N GLY A 361 23.99 -10.33 32.08
CA GLY A 361 25.07 -11.29 32.31
C GLY A 361 25.28 -12.16 31.07
N ASP A 362 25.10 -13.46 31.24
CA ASP A 362 25.29 -14.45 30.16
C ASP A 362 24.02 -14.68 29.34
N THR A 363 22.94 -13.95 29.61
CA THR A 363 21.68 -14.04 28.86
C THR A 363 21.51 -12.86 27.92
N ILE A 364 21.14 -13.15 26.67
CA ILE A 364 20.80 -12.19 25.63
C ILE A 364 19.31 -12.33 25.34
N GLU A 365 18.56 -11.24 25.48
CA GLU A 365 17.14 -11.20 25.18
C GLU A 365 16.92 -10.37 23.91
N ILE A 366 16.26 -10.96 22.92
CA ILE A 366 16.04 -10.34 21.60
C ILE A 366 14.54 -10.26 21.36
N PHE A 367 14.03 -9.04 21.13
CA PHE A 367 12.65 -8.83 20.74
C PHE A 367 12.57 -8.73 19.21
N PRO A 368 12.16 -9.81 18.51
CA PRO A 368 12.21 -9.86 17.06
C PRO A 368 11.22 -8.88 16.41
N ALA A 369 11.57 -8.37 15.22
CA ALA A 369 10.79 -7.36 14.52
C ALA A 369 9.37 -7.80 14.08
N HIS A 370 9.07 -9.10 14.10
CA HIS A 370 7.81 -9.67 13.61
C HIS A 370 6.86 -10.15 14.73
N LEU A 371 7.32 -10.29 15.98
CA LEU A 371 6.47 -10.70 17.11
C LEU A 371 5.99 -9.49 17.93
N GLU A 372 4.96 -9.68 18.75
CA GLU A 372 4.38 -8.64 19.62
C GLU A 372 4.33 -9.05 21.09
N ASP A 373 4.21 -10.34 21.39
CA ASP A 373 3.99 -10.88 22.74
C ASP A 373 5.15 -11.75 23.24
N ARG A 374 6.17 -12.01 22.40
CA ARG A 374 7.25 -12.96 22.68
C ARG A 374 8.60 -12.44 22.21
N ALA A 375 9.61 -12.81 22.97
CA ALA A 375 11.02 -12.52 22.71
C ALA A 375 11.83 -13.81 22.88
N TRP A 376 12.98 -13.87 22.22
CA TRP A 376 13.94 -14.96 22.37
C TRP A 376 14.83 -14.70 23.58
N ARG A 377 15.17 -15.75 24.32
CA ARG A 377 16.04 -15.66 25.50
C ARG A 377 17.18 -16.66 25.39
N ILE A 378 18.29 -16.18 24.84
CA ILE A 378 19.47 -17.00 24.60
C ILE A 378 20.34 -16.97 25.85
N SER A 379 20.48 -18.11 26.52
CA SER A 379 21.40 -18.29 27.64
C SER A 379 22.70 -18.90 27.13
N MET A 380 23.82 -18.28 27.50
CA MET A 380 25.16 -18.66 27.08
C MET A 380 25.95 -19.22 28.26
N PHE A 381 26.82 -20.20 28.02
CA PHE A 381 27.85 -20.65 28.95
C PHE A 381 29.23 -20.42 28.34
N GLY A 382 29.86 -19.31 28.70
CA GLY A 382 31.04 -18.82 27.99
C GLY A 382 30.66 -18.46 26.55
N ASP A 383 31.19 -19.23 25.60
CA ASP A 383 30.98 -19.02 24.16
C ASP A 383 30.00 -20.03 23.56
N GLU A 384 29.24 -20.78 24.37
CA GLU A 384 28.32 -21.83 23.90
C GLU A 384 26.86 -21.51 24.27
N ILE A 385 25.92 -21.75 23.35
CA ILE A 385 24.48 -21.58 23.61
C ILE A 385 23.97 -22.75 24.45
N GLU A 386 23.58 -22.49 25.70
CA GLU A 386 23.03 -23.48 26.63
C GLU A 386 21.52 -23.69 26.41
N SER A 387 20.76 -22.62 26.19
CA SER A 387 19.31 -22.68 25.93
C SER A 387 18.79 -21.45 25.16
N ILE A 388 17.62 -21.57 24.51
CA ILE A 388 16.96 -20.50 23.73
C ILE A 388 15.51 -20.31 24.21
#